data_AF-A0A850UUX9-F1
#
_entry.id   AF-A0A850UUX9-F1
#
_cell.length_a   1.000
_cell.length_b   1.000
_cell.length_c   1.000
_cell.angle_alpha   90.00
_cell.angle_beta   90.00
_cell.angle_gamma   90.00
#
_symmetry.space_group_name_H-M   'P 1'
#
loop_
_entity.id
_entity.type
_entity.pdbx_description
1 polymer ?
#
loop_
_entity_poly.entity_id
_entity_poly.type
_entity_poly.pdbx_seq_one_letter_code
_entity_poly.pdbx_strand_id
1 'polypeptide(L)' 'MKAVAALLLVGMLILWAELPTGSAWSCPPVRVTCAMHNPPNQCLIDRHCPRGKKCCRSFCGRKCFSRPPSIPI' A
#
# COMPACT_ATOMS: atom_id res chain seq x y z
N MET A 1 22.40 32.79 14.38
CA MET A 1 22.40 31.44 15.01
C MET A 1 20.99 30.87 15.27
N LYS A 2 20.03 31.62 15.83
CA LYS A 2 18.67 31.09 16.13
C LYS A 2 17.85 30.68 14.91
N ALA A 3 17.95 31.44 13.80
CA ALA A 3 17.22 31.14 12.57
C ALA A 3 17.66 29.82 11.91
N VAL A 4 18.97 29.51 11.96
CA VAL A 4 19.52 28.25 11.43
C VAL A 4 19.01 27.06 12.23
N ALA A 5 18.97 27.17 13.56
CA ALA A 5 18.41 26.14 14.42
C ALA A 5 16.91 25.91 14.15
N ALA A 6 16.15 27.00 13.96
CA ALA A 6 14.72 26.91 13.62
C ALA A 6 14.49 26.22 12.27
N LEU A 7 15.28 26.56 11.24
CA LEU A 7 15.19 25.94 9.92
C LEU A 7 15.53 24.44 9.95
N LEU A 8 16.52 24.03 10.75
CA LEU A 8 16.88 22.62 10.91
C LEU A 8 15.77 21.82 11.62
N LEU A 9 15.14 22.40 12.64
CA LEU A 9 14.02 21.75 13.35
C LEU A 9 12.78 21.61 12.45
N VAL A 10 12.47 22.62 11.66
CA VAL A 10 11.36 22.57 10.68
C VAL A 10 11.66 21.53 9.60
N GLY A 11 12.89 21.51 9.06
CA GLY A 11 13.31 20.49 8.10
C GLY A 11 13.22 19.07 8.66
N MET A 12 13.67 18.85 9.90
CA MET A 12 13.56 17.55 10.55
C MET A 12 12.10 17.13 10.76
N LEU A 13 11.20 18.04 11.15
CA LEU A 13 9.76 17.72 11.26
C LEU A 13 9.15 17.27 9.92
N ILE A 14 9.53 17.92 8.81
CA ILE A 14 9.03 17.58 7.48
C ILE A 14 9.51 16.18 7.04
N LEU A 15 10.76 15.81 7.35
CA LEU A 15 11.28 14.47 7.02
C LEU A 15 10.52 13.31 7.70
N TRP A 16 9.93 13.54 8.88
CA TRP A 16 9.17 12.49 9.60
C TRP A 16 7.73 12.33 9.09
N ALA A 17 7.16 13.36 8.46
CA ALA A 17 5.82 13.30 7.89
C ALA A 17 5.76 12.46 6.59
N GLU A 18 6.90 12.32 5.91
CA GLU A 18 7.05 11.58 4.65
C GLU A 18 7.50 10.13 4.85
N LEU A 19 7.40 9.54 6.05
CA LEU A 19 7.56 8.08 6.13
C LEU A 19 6.30 7.44 5.54
N PRO A 20 6.41 6.69 4.41
CA PRO A 20 5.27 6.00 3.85
C PRO A 20 4.78 4.99 4.88
N THR A 21 3.68 5.32 5.54
CA THR A 21 2.90 4.41 6.40
C THR A 21 2.27 3.26 5.60
N GLY A 22 2.52 3.20 4.29
CA GLY A 22 2.17 2.11 3.40
C GLY A 22 3.15 0.94 3.54
N SER A 23 2.61 -0.24 3.82
CA SER A 23 3.37 -1.49 3.79
C SER A 23 4.21 -1.63 2.52
N ALA A 24 5.52 -1.87 2.68
CA ALA A 24 6.58 -1.83 1.66
C ALA A 24 6.52 -2.98 0.62
N TRP A 25 5.36 -3.57 0.39
CA TRP A 25 5.19 -4.66 -0.59
C TRP A 25 4.13 -4.28 -1.64
N SER A 26 4.28 -4.85 -2.82
CA SER A 26 3.43 -4.58 -3.98
C SER A 26 2.48 -5.74 -4.25
N CYS A 27 1.31 -5.43 -4.80
CA CYS A 27 0.35 -6.45 -5.21
C CYS A 27 0.97 -7.43 -6.22
N PRO A 28 0.62 -8.73 -6.16
CA PRO A 28 1.09 -9.70 -7.13
C PRO A 28 0.58 -9.37 -8.54
N PRO A 29 1.35 -9.70 -9.59
CA PRO A 29 0.89 -9.52 -10.97
C PRO A 29 -0.30 -10.44 -11.26
N VAL A 30 -1.31 -9.91 -11.92
CA VAL A 30 -2.49 -10.68 -12.36
C VAL A 30 -2.29 -11.09 -13.80
N ARG A 31 -2.05 -12.38 -14.04
CA ARG A 31 -1.80 -12.92 -15.40
C ARG A 31 -3.06 -13.27 -16.18
N VAL A 32 -4.16 -13.51 -15.48
CA VAL A 32 -5.44 -13.92 -16.09
C VAL A 32 -6.56 -13.13 -15.41
N THR A 33 -7.56 -12.71 -16.20
CA THR A 33 -8.75 -12.01 -15.70
C THR A 33 -10.02 -12.73 -16.14
N CYS A 34 -11.06 -12.71 -15.30
CA CYS A 34 -12.38 -13.22 -15.66
C CYS A 34 -13.02 -12.39 -16.78
N ALA A 35 -13.84 -13.03 -17.62
CA ALA A 35 -14.63 -12.36 -18.67
C ALA A 35 -15.93 -11.74 -18.09
N MET A 36 -15.79 -10.89 -17.07
CA MET A 36 -16.91 -10.15 -16.48
C MET A 36 -16.71 -8.65 -16.70
N HIS A 37 -17.72 -7.96 -17.20
CA HIS A 37 -17.67 -6.52 -17.46
C HIS A 37 -17.50 -5.70 -16.16
N ASN A 38 -18.19 -6.10 -15.08
CA ASN A 38 -18.11 -5.43 -13.78
C ASN A 38 -17.91 -6.47 -12.66
N PRO A 39 -16.66 -6.92 -12.43
CA PRO A 39 -16.39 -7.93 -11.42
C PRO A 39 -16.56 -7.35 -10.00
N PRO A 40 -17.09 -8.13 -9.05
CA PRO A 40 -17.35 -7.65 -7.68
C PRO A 40 -16.05 -7.35 -6.95
N ASN A 41 -16.01 -6.19 -6.28
CA ASN A 41 -14.87 -5.76 -5.47
C ASN A 41 -15.18 -5.97 -3.99
N GLN A 42 -14.36 -6.77 -3.30
CA GLN A 42 -14.46 -6.95 -1.84
C GLN A 42 -13.84 -5.79 -1.07
N CYS A 43 -12.97 -5.04 -1.73
CA CYS A 43 -12.31 -3.85 -1.20
C CYS A 43 -12.10 -2.85 -2.34
N LEU A 44 -11.94 -1.57 -2.01
CA LEU A 44 -11.60 -0.53 -2.97
C LEU A 44 -10.21 0.06 -2.73
N ILE A 45 -9.80 0.08 -1.45
CA ILE A 45 -8.60 0.71 -0.94
C ILE A 45 -8.08 -0.07 0.27
N ASP A 46 -6.80 0.07 0.59
CA ASP A 46 -6.11 -0.71 1.63
C ASP A 46 -6.77 -0.61 3.00
N ARG A 47 -7.36 0.55 3.35
CA ARG A 47 -8.08 0.76 4.63
C ARG A 47 -9.35 -0.08 4.79
N HIS A 48 -9.88 -0.66 3.72
CA HIS A 48 -11.00 -1.62 3.82
C HIS A 48 -10.54 -3.02 4.23
N CYS A 49 -9.23 -3.26 4.18
CA CYS A 49 -8.65 -4.54 4.53
C CYS A 49 -8.23 -4.59 6.00
N PRO A 50 -8.20 -5.79 6.62
CA PRO A 50 -7.58 -5.99 7.91
C PRO A 50 -6.12 -5.50 7.94
N ARG A 51 -5.63 -5.17 9.14
CA ARG A 51 -4.27 -4.67 9.36
C ARG A 51 -3.22 -5.56 8.67
N GLY A 52 -2.28 -4.93 7.96
CA GLY A 52 -1.18 -5.63 7.27
C GLY A 52 -1.54 -6.22 5.90
N LYS A 53 -2.76 -6.01 5.41
CA LYS A 53 -3.19 -6.43 4.07
C LYS A 53 -3.38 -5.22 3.15
N LYS A 54 -3.27 -5.45 1.84
CA LYS A 54 -3.53 -4.45 0.79
C LYS A 54 -4.69 -4.88 -0.09
N CYS A 55 -5.41 -3.91 -0.61
CA CYS A 55 -6.47 -4.15 -1.57
C CYS A 55 -5.88 -4.28 -2.98
N CYS A 56 -5.81 -5.50 -3.48
CA CYS A 56 -5.15 -5.83 -4.74
C CYS A 56 -6.15 -6.35 -5.78
N ARG A 57 -5.81 -6.18 -7.06
CA ARG A 57 -6.51 -6.84 -8.16
C ARG A 57 -6.29 -8.36 -8.05
N SER A 58 -7.35 -9.13 -8.26
CA SER A 58 -7.31 -10.58 -8.36
C SER A 58 -7.71 -11.01 -9.79
N PHE A 59 -7.82 -12.31 -10.03
CA PHE A 59 -8.39 -12.83 -11.28
C PHE A 59 -9.78 -12.25 -11.58
N CYS A 60 -10.60 -11.98 -10.56
CA CYS A 60 -11.92 -11.39 -10.74
C CYS A 60 -12.21 -10.35 -9.65
N GLY A 61 -12.08 -9.08 -10.00
CA GLY A 61 -12.28 -7.95 -9.07
C GLY A 61 -11.12 -7.74 -8.10
N ARG A 62 -11.39 -7.09 -6.97
CA ARG A 62 -10.41 -6.73 -5.93
C ARG A 62 -10.64 -7.50 -4.63
N LYS A 63 -9.53 -7.91 -3.98
CA LYS A 63 -9.53 -8.63 -2.69
C LYS A 63 -8.38 -8.17 -1.80
N CYS A 64 -8.47 -8.48 -0.51
CA CYS A 64 -7.41 -8.20 0.45
C CYS A 64 -6.34 -9.29 0.43
N PHE A 65 -5.10 -8.92 0.08
CA PHE A 65 -3.95 -9.83 0.06
C PHE A 65 -3.01 -9.52 1.22
N SER A 66 -2.41 -10.57 1.78
CA SER A 66 -1.24 -10.45 2.66
C SER A 66 0.03 -10.33 1.83
N ARG A 67 1.11 -9.85 2.44
CA ARG A 67 2.45 -9.87 1.83
C ARG A 67 2.78 -11.32 1.39
N PRO A 68 3.14 -11.54 0.11
CA PRO A 68 3.59 -12.86 -0.33
C PRO A 68 4.90 -13.24 0.39
N PRO A 69 5.14 -14.54 0.62
CA PRO A 69 6.39 -14.99 1.23
C PRO A 69 7.59 -14.51 0.40
N SER A 70 8.64 -14.06 1.08
CA SER A 70 9.89 -13.60 0.44
C SER A 70 10.73 -14.74 -0.12
N ILE A 71 10.39 -15.99 0.20
CA ILE A 71 11.05 -17.19 -0.27
C ILE A 71 10.15 -17.83 -1.33
N PRO A 72 10.61 -17.99 -2.58
CA PRO A 72 9.89 -18.79 -3.56
C PRO A 72 9.91 -20.25 -3.09
N ILE A 73 8.72 -20.83 -2.91
CA ILE A 73 8.52 -22.28 -2.77
C ILE A 73 8.61 -22.91 -4.15
#